data_AF-A0A7C3DXT8-F1
#
_entry.id   AF-A0A7C3DXT8-F1
#
_cell.length_a   1.000
_cell.length_b   1.000
_cell.length_c   1.000
_cell.angle_alpha   90.00
_cell.angle_beta   90.00
_cell.angle_gamma   90.00
#
_symmetry.space_group_name_H-M   'P 1'
#
loop_
_entity.id
_entity.type
_entity.pdbx_description
1 polymer ?
#
loop_
_entity_poly.entity_id
_entity_poly.type
_entity_poly.pdbx_seq_one_letter_code
_entity_poly.pdbx_strand_id
1 'polypeptide(L)'
;MPELPEVETIRRGLRDGGAGYPSLVGEVISSAQVLWARTLALPDVAQFCARLPGQAISDFGRRGKFLIVYLTQDALLVHLRMSGDLRVESQQQALAPHHRLVLNFADGLRLAFNDPRKFGRVWLTAQPEELLAGLGPEPLDGAFTAQDLAARMRKRTAPIKAVLLDQTVVAGLGNIYADEVLFAARIDPRRPANSLEHGEMLRLHAAIRSVLTEAIRAGGAGCRIYGPPLPARAGSREHCRRDRNLRSRVSQSEAYRANQASRRFGYNHLLIQPRGHRYSYQFWLRGQCL
;
A
#
# COMPACT_ATOMS: atom_id res chain seq x y z
N MET A 1 2.06 -1.30 -5.40
CA MET A 1 2.78 -1.08 -4.14
C MET A 1 1.71 -0.59 -3.18
N PRO A 2 1.35 -1.33 -2.12
CA PRO A 2 0.51 -0.77 -1.07
C PRO A 2 1.01 0.59 -0.60
N GLU A 3 0.13 1.59 -0.63
CA GLU A 3 0.37 2.92 -0.11
C GLU A 3 -0.46 3.08 1.17
N LEU A 4 -0.53 4.30 1.72
CA LEU A 4 -1.21 4.53 2.99
C LEU A 4 -2.65 3.99 3.04
N PRO A 5 -3.51 4.21 2.01
CA PRO A 5 -4.88 3.72 2.04
C PRO A 5 -5.00 2.20 2.12
N GLU A 6 -4.19 1.46 1.36
CA GLU A 6 -4.22 -0.02 1.41
C GLU A 6 -3.75 -0.53 2.78
N VAL A 7 -2.69 0.05 3.33
CA VAL A 7 -2.19 -0.35 4.66
C VAL A 7 -3.23 -0.04 5.75
N GLU A 8 -3.96 1.08 5.63
CA GLU A 8 -5.06 1.42 6.55
C GLU A 8 -6.22 0.42 6.43
N THR A 9 -6.58 0.00 5.20
CA THR A 9 -7.58 -1.05 5.01
C THR A 9 -7.17 -2.36 5.66
N ILE A 10 -5.89 -2.76 5.50
CA ILE A 10 -5.35 -3.97 6.15
C ILE A 10 -5.40 -3.84 7.67
N ARG A 11 -4.96 -2.69 8.22
CA ARG A 11 -4.99 -2.41 9.66
C ARG A 11 -6.41 -2.56 10.22
N ARG A 12 -7.41 -1.96 9.57
CA ARG A 12 -8.82 -2.07 9.98
C ARG A 12 -9.32 -3.51 9.93
N GLY A 13 -9.02 -4.24 8.86
CA GLY A 13 -9.42 -5.65 8.73
C GLY A 13 -8.85 -6.52 9.85
N LEU A 14 -7.57 -6.35 10.19
CA LEU A 14 -6.94 -7.12 11.27
C LEU A 14 -7.47 -6.74 12.66
N ARG A 15 -7.75 -5.45 12.88
CA ARG A 15 -8.22 -4.92 14.16
C ARG A 15 -9.69 -5.19 14.44
N ASP A 16 -10.54 -4.96 13.45
CA ASP A 16 -12.00 -4.95 13.62
C ASP A 16 -12.63 -6.24 13.06
N GLY A 17 -11.84 -7.08 12.38
CA GLY A 17 -12.29 -8.27 11.65
C GLY A 17 -12.51 -8.00 10.17
N GLY A 18 -12.34 -9.03 9.35
CA GLY A 18 -12.44 -8.93 7.89
C GLY A 18 -13.43 -9.92 7.28
N ALA A 19 -13.45 -9.98 5.95
CA ALA A 19 -14.27 -10.93 5.23
C ALA A 19 -13.76 -12.37 5.47
N GLY A 20 -14.32 -13.05 6.48
CA GLY A 20 -14.07 -14.45 6.79
C GLY A 20 -13.18 -14.71 8.01
N TYR A 21 -12.78 -13.68 8.77
CA TYR A 21 -12.00 -13.86 9.99
C TYR A 21 -12.37 -12.81 11.05
N PRO A 22 -12.32 -13.16 12.36
CA PRO A 22 -12.65 -12.25 13.45
C PRO A 22 -11.56 -11.19 13.65
N SER A 23 -11.80 -10.24 14.55
CA SER A 23 -10.73 -9.39 15.08
C SER A 23 -9.59 -10.25 15.64
N LEU A 24 -8.35 -9.84 15.38
CA LEU A 24 -7.17 -10.47 15.98
C LEU A 24 -6.72 -9.78 17.27
N VAL A 25 -7.44 -8.76 17.74
CA VAL A 25 -7.13 -8.11 19.02
C VAL A 25 -7.45 -9.07 20.15
N GLY A 26 -6.49 -9.27 21.06
CA GLY A 26 -6.56 -10.23 22.15
C GLY A 26 -6.00 -11.61 21.81
N GLU A 27 -5.74 -11.92 20.54
CA GLU A 27 -5.18 -13.22 20.16
C GLU A 27 -3.77 -13.40 20.70
N VAL A 28 -3.51 -14.60 21.23
CA VAL A 28 -2.21 -14.98 21.82
C VAL A 28 -1.41 -15.74 20.77
N ILE A 29 -0.19 -15.28 20.53
CA ILE A 29 0.73 -15.94 19.60
C ILE A 29 1.23 -17.24 20.24
N SER A 30 0.91 -18.37 19.62
CA SER A 30 1.36 -19.69 20.08
C SER A 30 2.74 -20.06 19.52
N SER A 31 3.01 -19.70 18.27
CA SER A 31 4.31 -19.91 17.64
C SER A 31 4.55 -18.94 16.48
N ALA A 32 5.82 -18.72 16.15
CA ALA A 32 6.24 -17.94 15.00
C ALA A 32 7.19 -18.77 14.12
N GLN A 33 7.05 -18.63 12.80
CA GLN A 33 7.88 -19.31 11.82
C GLN A 33 8.38 -18.32 10.77
N VAL A 34 9.71 -18.29 10.55
CA VAL A 34 10.33 -17.48 9.50
C VAL A 34 10.71 -18.40 8.34
N LEU A 35 9.92 -18.37 7.27
CA LEU A 35 10.11 -19.21 6.08
C LEU A 35 11.15 -18.62 5.11
N TRP A 36 11.47 -17.33 5.25
CA TRP A 36 12.53 -16.68 4.49
C TRP A 36 13.26 -15.64 5.34
N ALA A 37 14.43 -15.99 5.88
CA ALA A 37 15.17 -15.19 6.86
C ALA A 37 15.37 -13.71 6.46
N ARG A 38 15.62 -13.43 5.18
CA ARG A 38 15.83 -12.06 4.67
C ARG A 38 14.58 -11.16 4.72
N THR A 39 13.41 -11.72 5.02
CA THR A 39 12.19 -10.94 5.30
C THR A 39 12.29 -10.22 6.64
N LEU A 40 13.04 -10.79 7.58
CA LEU A 40 13.22 -10.25 8.92
C LEU A 40 14.42 -9.30 8.89
N ALA A 41 14.18 -8.06 9.28
CA ALA A 41 15.22 -7.02 9.32
C ALA A 41 15.92 -6.99 10.68
N LEU A 42 15.15 -7.09 11.76
CA LEU A 42 15.63 -7.32 13.12
C LEU A 42 14.50 -7.88 13.99
N PRO A 43 14.80 -8.66 15.03
CA PRO A 43 16.12 -9.20 15.39
C PRO A 43 16.53 -10.36 14.45
N ASP A 44 17.50 -11.20 14.84
CA ASP A 44 17.72 -12.47 14.15
C ASP A 44 16.54 -13.44 14.33
N VAL A 45 16.51 -14.50 13.53
CA VAL A 45 15.40 -15.47 13.50
C VAL A 45 15.22 -16.20 14.83
N ALA A 46 16.31 -16.52 15.54
CA ALA A 46 16.23 -17.24 16.80
C ALA A 46 15.60 -16.36 17.89
N GLN A 47 16.06 -15.11 18.02
CA GLN A 47 15.48 -14.14 18.93
C GLN A 47 14.02 -13.82 18.58
N PHE A 48 13.69 -13.71 17.30
CA PHE A 48 12.33 -13.47 16.84
C PHE A 48 11.36 -14.59 17.25
N CYS A 49 11.74 -15.85 16.98
CA CYS A 49 10.93 -17.01 17.32
C CYS A 49 10.86 -17.26 18.84
N ALA A 50 11.85 -16.82 19.61
CA ALA A 50 11.86 -16.95 21.07
C ALA A 50 10.99 -15.89 21.77
N ARG A 51 10.94 -14.65 21.25
CA ARG A 51 10.25 -13.53 21.91
C ARG A 51 8.74 -13.52 21.69
N LEU A 52 8.27 -13.99 20.55
CA LEU A 52 6.86 -13.86 20.16
C LEU A 52 5.87 -14.79 20.90
N PRO A 53 6.19 -16.07 21.16
CA PRO A 53 5.24 -16.96 21.82
C PRO A 53 4.80 -16.45 23.19
N GLY A 54 3.51 -16.53 23.47
CA GLY A 54 2.89 -16.06 24.72
C GLY A 54 2.52 -14.57 24.73
N GLN A 55 2.98 -13.77 23.77
CA GLN A 55 2.52 -12.39 23.65
C GLN A 55 1.13 -12.32 23.05
N ALA A 56 0.28 -11.45 23.60
CA ALA A 56 -1.04 -11.15 23.05
C ALA A 56 -1.00 -9.90 22.17
N ILE A 57 -1.84 -9.85 21.14
CA ILE A 57 -2.02 -8.64 20.32
C ILE A 57 -2.90 -7.64 21.08
N SER A 58 -2.36 -6.47 21.39
CA SER A 58 -3.08 -5.42 22.13
C SER A 58 -3.85 -4.48 21.20
N ASP A 59 -3.27 -4.09 20.07
CA ASP A 59 -3.92 -3.25 19.05
C ASP A 59 -3.17 -3.29 17.71
N PHE A 60 -3.75 -2.68 16.67
CA PHE A 60 -3.10 -2.46 15.38
C PHE A 60 -3.00 -0.97 15.03
N GLY A 61 -1.78 -0.52 14.81
CA GLY A 61 -1.43 0.81 14.35
C GLY A 61 -0.99 0.86 12.89
N ARG A 62 -0.83 2.09 12.38
CA ARG A 62 -0.19 2.36 11.09
C ARG A 62 0.61 3.65 11.20
N ARG A 63 1.81 3.64 10.61
CA ARG A 63 2.61 4.84 10.38
C ARG A 63 3.10 4.87 8.95
N GLY A 64 2.65 5.85 8.17
CA GLY A 64 2.89 5.92 6.73
C GLY A 64 2.44 4.64 6.04
N LYS A 65 3.41 3.87 5.53
CA LYS A 65 3.22 2.57 4.86
C LYS A 65 3.62 1.38 5.73
N PHE A 66 3.92 1.60 7.00
CA PHE A 66 4.15 0.54 7.99
C PHE A 66 2.84 0.18 8.66
N LEU A 67 2.53 -1.11 8.67
CA LEU A 67 1.57 -1.68 9.61
C LEU A 67 2.31 -1.96 10.92
N ILE A 68 1.65 -1.71 12.05
CA ILE A 68 2.19 -1.96 13.39
C ILE A 68 1.22 -2.90 14.10
N VAL A 69 1.69 -4.04 14.56
CA VAL A 69 0.96 -4.93 15.47
C VAL A 69 1.56 -4.70 16.85
N TYR A 70 0.79 -4.08 17.74
CA TYR A 70 1.20 -3.90 19.11
C TYR A 70 0.96 -5.19 19.88
N LEU A 71 1.99 -5.66 20.56
CA LEU A 71 1.96 -6.85 21.40
C LEU A 71 2.07 -6.42 22.87
N THR A 72 2.05 -7.39 23.78
CA THR A 72 2.17 -7.12 25.22
C THR A 72 3.52 -6.53 25.63
N GLN A 73 4.61 -6.89 24.96
CA GLN A 73 5.97 -6.42 25.27
C GLN A 73 6.64 -5.75 24.07
N ASP A 74 6.35 -6.26 22.87
CA ASP A 74 6.97 -5.81 21.63
C ASP A 74 5.96 -5.16 20.67
N ALA A 75 6.48 -4.60 19.59
CA ALA A 75 5.72 -4.21 18.41
C ALA A 75 6.32 -4.92 17.18
N LEU A 76 5.44 -5.55 16.40
CA LEU A 76 5.79 -6.11 15.11
C LEU A 76 5.45 -5.09 14.01
N LEU A 77 6.46 -4.56 13.33
CA LEU A 77 6.27 -3.65 12.21
C LEU A 77 6.41 -4.40 10.88
N VAL A 78 5.49 -4.17 9.95
CA VAL A 78 5.48 -4.80 8.63
C VAL A 78 5.43 -3.74 7.56
N HIS A 79 6.40 -3.76 6.65
CA HIS A 79 6.38 -2.94 5.44
C HIS A 79 6.14 -3.83 4.22
N LEU A 80 4.93 -3.76 3.65
CA LEU A 80 4.47 -4.63 2.55
C LEU A 80 5.24 -4.44 1.23
N ARG A 81 5.82 -3.24 1.03
CA ARG A 81 6.56 -2.88 -0.19
C ARG A 81 5.66 -3.06 -1.42
N MET A 82 6.08 -3.84 -2.43
CA MET A 82 5.42 -3.85 -3.73
C MET A 82 4.24 -4.83 -3.80
N SER A 83 4.42 -6.03 -3.23
CA SER A 83 3.55 -7.21 -3.39
C SER A 83 3.26 -7.93 -2.08
N GLY A 84 3.75 -7.40 -0.95
CA GLY A 84 3.44 -7.95 0.36
C GLY A 84 1.96 -7.82 0.65
N ASP A 85 1.43 -8.85 1.28
CA ASP A 85 0.05 -8.98 1.71
C ASP A 85 0.03 -9.75 3.05
N LEU A 86 -1.01 -9.52 3.84
CA LEU A 86 -1.23 -10.21 5.11
C LEU A 86 -2.52 -10.99 5.03
N ARG A 87 -2.44 -12.28 5.35
CA ARG A 87 -3.55 -13.22 5.24
C ARG A 87 -3.85 -13.81 6.59
N VAL A 88 -5.13 -13.83 6.94
CA VAL A 88 -5.63 -14.53 8.12
C VAL A 88 -6.31 -15.79 7.63
N GLU A 89 -5.80 -16.94 8.06
CA GLU A 89 -6.20 -18.23 7.53
C GLU A 89 -6.14 -19.30 8.62
N SER A 90 -6.73 -20.47 8.37
CA SER A 90 -6.69 -21.58 9.32
C SER A 90 -5.31 -22.23 9.33
N GLN A 91 -4.83 -22.62 10.51
CA GLN A 91 -3.59 -23.39 10.66
C GLN A 91 -3.64 -24.74 9.95
N GLN A 92 -4.84 -25.29 9.71
CA GLN A 92 -5.03 -26.54 8.97
C GLN A 92 -4.73 -26.41 7.48
N GLN A 93 -4.74 -25.20 6.93
CA GLN A 93 -4.43 -24.98 5.52
C GLN A 93 -2.92 -25.14 5.29
N ALA A 94 -2.50 -25.74 4.19
CA ALA A 94 -1.08 -25.83 3.86
C ALA A 94 -0.45 -24.44 3.70
N LEU A 95 0.84 -24.31 4.01
CA LEU A 95 1.57 -23.07 3.78
C LEU A 95 1.71 -22.79 2.28
N ALA A 96 1.39 -21.56 1.85
CA ALA A 96 1.52 -21.20 0.45
C ALA A 96 2.99 -20.89 0.08
N PRO A 97 3.41 -21.07 -1.19
CA PRO A 97 4.80 -20.91 -1.63
C PRO A 97 5.41 -19.52 -1.41
N HIS A 98 4.56 -18.53 -1.21
CA HIS A 98 4.94 -17.13 -1.08
C HIS A 98 4.85 -16.62 0.35
N HIS A 99 4.50 -17.47 1.32
CA HIS A 99 4.60 -17.15 2.73
C HIS A 99 6.07 -16.99 3.11
N ARG A 100 6.38 -15.90 3.82
CA ARG A 100 7.73 -15.55 4.27
C ARG A 100 7.85 -15.60 5.78
N LEU A 101 6.76 -15.32 6.47
CA LEU A 101 6.66 -15.33 7.92
C LEU A 101 5.23 -15.70 8.31
N VAL A 102 5.07 -16.48 9.36
CA VAL A 102 3.77 -16.92 9.86
C VAL A 102 3.75 -16.78 11.38
N LEU A 103 2.67 -16.23 11.90
CA LEU A 103 2.33 -16.23 13.32
C LEU A 103 1.11 -17.12 13.51
N ASN A 104 1.24 -18.16 14.31
CA ASN A 104 0.14 -19.03 14.68
C ASN A 104 -0.45 -18.53 16.00
N PHE A 105 -1.77 -18.49 16.09
CA PHE A 105 -2.49 -18.11 17.31
C PHE A 105 -2.94 -19.34 18.09
N ALA A 106 -3.44 -19.15 19.31
CA ALA A 106 -3.91 -20.24 20.16
C ALA A 106 -5.28 -20.80 19.70
N ASP A 107 -6.09 -19.98 19.02
CA ASP A 107 -7.44 -20.29 18.55
C ASP A 107 -7.50 -21.14 17.25
N GLY A 108 -6.34 -21.45 16.67
CA GLY A 108 -6.22 -22.21 15.41
C GLY A 108 -6.16 -21.35 14.15
N LEU A 109 -6.21 -20.02 14.27
CA LEU A 109 -5.92 -19.09 13.17
C LEU A 109 -4.41 -18.83 13.04
N ARG A 110 -4.00 -18.34 11.87
CA ARG A 110 -2.65 -17.83 11.65
C ARG A 110 -2.67 -16.56 10.82
N LEU A 111 -1.74 -15.65 11.13
CA LEU A 111 -1.40 -14.49 10.33
C LEU A 111 -0.17 -14.81 9.47
N ALA A 112 -0.36 -14.91 8.16
CA ALA A 112 0.70 -15.20 7.20
C ALA A 112 1.11 -13.94 6.42
N PHE A 113 2.40 -13.61 6.45
CA PHE A 113 2.98 -12.60 5.58
C PHE A 113 3.36 -13.22 4.24
N ASN A 114 2.55 -12.90 3.22
CA ASN A 114 2.70 -13.36 1.86
C ASN A 114 3.43 -12.31 1.02
N ASP A 115 4.61 -12.62 0.50
CA ASP A 115 5.35 -11.71 -0.38
C ASP A 115 6.04 -12.45 -1.53
N PRO A 116 5.40 -12.51 -2.72
CA PRO A 116 5.94 -13.18 -3.89
C PRO A 116 7.29 -12.61 -4.34
N ARG A 117 7.47 -11.28 -4.29
CA ARG A 117 8.68 -10.60 -4.79
C ARG A 117 9.80 -10.47 -3.76
N LYS A 118 9.58 -10.88 -2.50
CA LYS A 118 10.60 -10.92 -1.44
C LYS A 118 11.23 -9.54 -1.15
N PHE A 119 10.44 -8.48 -1.25
CA PHE A 119 10.85 -7.11 -0.92
C PHE A 119 10.37 -6.67 0.45
N GLY A 120 9.26 -7.21 0.90
CA GLY A 120 8.67 -7.02 2.20
C GLY A 120 9.68 -7.19 3.32
N ARG A 121 9.47 -6.43 4.40
CA ARG A 121 10.33 -6.45 5.57
C ARG A 121 9.50 -6.44 6.84
N VAL A 122 10.00 -7.14 7.84
CA VAL A 122 9.40 -7.28 9.16
C VAL A 122 10.43 -6.92 10.22
N TRP A 123 9.99 -6.22 11.25
CA TRP A 123 10.77 -5.82 12.41
C TRP A 123 10.03 -6.22 13.67
N LEU A 124 10.76 -6.67 14.69
CA LEU A 124 10.24 -6.85 16.05
C LEU A 124 11.10 -6.04 17.02
N THR A 125 10.48 -5.11 17.73
CA THR A 125 11.17 -4.22 18.68
C THR A 125 10.24 -3.77 19.78
N ALA A 126 10.77 -3.48 20.97
CA ALA A 126 10.01 -2.85 22.04
C ALA A 126 9.84 -1.33 21.82
N GLN A 127 10.63 -0.74 20.91
CA GLN A 127 10.71 0.71 20.65
C GLN A 127 10.40 1.01 19.17
N PRO A 128 9.13 0.88 18.73
CA PRO A 128 8.74 1.13 17.34
C PRO A 128 9.01 2.56 16.87
N GLU A 129 9.00 3.54 17.77
CA GLU A 129 9.23 4.95 17.50
C GLU A 129 10.62 5.24 16.92
N GLU A 130 11.65 4.52 17.36
CA GLU A 130 13.02 4.70 16.85
C GLU A 130 13.13 4.35 15.37
N LEU A 131 12.45 3.27 14.95
CA LEU A 131 12.40 2.84 13.56
C LEU A 131 11.61 3.83 12.68
N LEU A 132 10.64 4.52 13.26
CA LEU A 132 9.71 5.41 12.58
C LEU A 132 10.12 6.89 12.64
N ALA A 133 11.14 7.24 13.42
CA ALA A 133 11.57 8.61 13.69
C ALA A 133 11.95 9.40 12.44
N GLY A 134 12.45 8.73 11.40
CA GLY A 134 12.82 9.37 10.13
C GLY A 134 11.64 9.73 9.22
N LEU A 135 10.40 9.34 9.57
CA LEU A 135 9.23 9.57 8.73
C LEU A 135 8.68 10.99 8.90
N GLY A 136 8.30 11.59 7.76
CA GLY A 136 7.55 12.83 7.71
C GLY A 136 6.14 12.69 8.30
N PRO A 137 5.41 13.80 8.48
CA PRO A 137 4.10 13.82 9.14
C PRO A 137 3.08 12.89 8.48
N GLU A 138 2.08 12.47 9.27
CA GLU A 138 0.89 11.79 8.74
C GLU A 138 0.04 12.78 7.94
N PRO A 139 -0.33 12.48 6.68
CA PRO A 139 -1.00 13.44 5.80
C PRO A 139 -2.45 13.77 6.23
N LEU A 140 -3.05 12.93 7.07
CA LEU A 140 -4.42 13.11 7.56
C LEU A 140 -4.48 13.68 8.98
N ASP A 141 -3.33 13.82 9.65
CA ASP A 141 -3.22 14.48 10.95
C ASP A 141 -3.59 15.96 10.84
N GLY A 142 -4.19 16.52 11.90
CA GLY A 142 -4.49 17.95 11.98
C GLY A 142 -3.25 18.84 12.06
N ALA A 143 -2.14 18.30 12.60
CA ALA A 143 -0.86 19.01 12.65
C ALA A 143 -0.19 19.17 11.27
N PHE A 144 -0.55 18.32 10.30
CA PHE A 144 -0.08 18.47 8.92
C PHE A 144 -0.87 19.57 8.22
N THR A 145 -0.28 20.76 8.13
CA THR A 145 -0.89 21.96 7.51
C THR A 145 -0.23 22.29 6.17
N ALA A 146 -0.90 23.11 5.35
CA ALA A 146 -0.30 23.63 4.13
C ALA A 146 0.98 24.45 4.38
N GLN A 147 1.08 25.12 5.54
CA GLN A 147 2.27 25.86 5.94
C GLN A 147 3.44 24.92 6.28
N ASP A 148 3.19 23.82 7.00
CA ASP A 148 4.19 22.78 7.26
C ASP A 148 4.67 22.16 5.93
N LEU A 149 3.74 21.83 5.02
CA LEU A 149 4.07 21.32 3.69
C LEU A 149 4.95 22.31 2.90
N ALA A 150 4.58 23.60 2.88
CA ALA A 150 5.37 24.65 2.25
C ALA A 150 6.78 24.73 2.83
N ALA A 151 6.90 24.68 4.16
CA ALA A 151 8.17 24.76 4.84
C ALA A 151 9.10 23.59 4.47
N ARG A 152 8.55 22.37 4.36
CA ARG A 152 9.28 21.16 3.95
C ARG A 152 9.72 21.19 2.48
N MET A 153 8.98 21.86 1.61
CA MET A 153 9.25 21.94 0.17
C MET A 153 10.16 23.10 -0.23
N ARG A 154 10.28 24.15 0.60
CA ARG A 154 10.96 25.42 0.29
C ARG A 154 12.38 25.27 -0.26
N LYS A 155 13.16 24.31 0.24
CA LYS A 155 14.56 24.07 -0.16
C LYS A 155 14.73 22.98 -1.22
N ARG A 156 13.63 22.42 -1.74
CA ARG A 156 13.66 21.26 -2.64
C ARG A 156 13.47 21.73 -4.09
N THR A 157 14.55 21.68 -4.88
CA THR A 157 14.54 22.01 -6.31
C THR A 157 14.11 20.84 -7.20
N ALA A 158 14.04 19.63 -6.63
CA ALA A 158 13.58 18.44 -7.34
C ALA A 158 12.13 18.57 -7.79
N PRO A 159 11.71 17.82 -8.83
CA PRO A 159 10.32 17.76 -9.28
C PRO A 159 9.35 17.43 -8.14
N ILE A 160 8.20 18.10 -8.10
CA ILE A 160 7.22 17.97 -7.03
C ILE A 160 6.75 16.53 -6.82
N LYS A 161 6.59 15.75 -7.90
CA LYS A 161 6.25 14.33 -7.77
C LYS A 161 7.34 13.56 -7.01
N ALA A 162 8.61 13.80 -7.30
CA ALA A 162 9.71 13.13 -6.61
C ALA A 162 9.74 13.53 -5.12
N VAL A 163 9.47 14.79 -4.81
CA VAL A 163 9.41 15.31 -3.43
C VAL A 163 8.23 14.71 -2.65
N LEU A 164 7.06 14.50 -3.27
CA LEU A 164 5.92 13.82 -2.63
C LEU A 164 6.17 12.33 -2.37
N LEU A 165 7.09 11.69 -3.11
CA LEU A 165 7.48 10.30 -2.89
C LEU A 165 8.52 10.15 -1.76
N ASP A 166 9.16 11.24 -1.36
CA ASP A 166 10.08 11.28 -0.21
C ASP A 166 9.29 11.14 1.09
N GLN A 167 9.44 10.00 1.77
CA GLN A 167 8.70 9.70 2.99
C GLN A 167 9.11 10.58 4.17
N THR A 168 10.20 11.37 4.07
CA THR A 168 10.59 12.38 5.07
C THR A 168 9.80 13.69 4.93
N VAL A 169 9.24 13.95 3.74
CA VAL A 169 8.41 15.14 3.47
C VAL A 169 6.98 14.88 3.93
N VAL A 170 6.41 13.77 3.52
CA VAL A 170 5.07 13.33 3.92
C VAL A 170 5.02 11.81 3.85
N ALA A 171 4.63 11.18 4.96
CA ALA A 171 4.59 9.72 5.01
C ALA A 171 3.37 9.19 4.26
N GLY A 172 3.49 8.03 3.61
CA GLY A 172 2.33 7.30 3.12
C GLY A 172 1.99 7.51 1.64
N LEU A 173 2.38 8.62 1.03
CA LEU A 173 2.20 8.83 -0.42
C LEU A 173 3.15 7.94 -1.22
N GLY A 174 2.62 7.22 -2.20
CA GLY A 174 3.39 6.50 -3.21
C GLY A 174 3.04 6.99 -4.61
N ASN A 175 3.37 6.17 -5.61
CA ASN A 175 3.32 6.59 -7.00
C ASN A 175 1.89 6.84 -7.49
N ILE A 176 0.91 6.05 -7.03
CA ILE A 176 -0.49 6.19 -7.45
C ILE A 176 -1.05 7.47 -6.86
N TYR A 177 -1.00 7.63 -5.53
CA TYR A 177 -1.63 8.78 -4.89
C TYR A 177 -0.88 10.08 -5.15
N ALA A 178 0.43 10.06 -5.40
CA ALA A 178 1.14 11.27 -5.86
C ALA A 178 0.61 11.77 -7.21
N ASP A 179 0.34 10.87 -8.17
CA ASP A 179 -0.21 11.26 -9.47
C ASP A 179 -1.65 11.80 -9.34
N GLU A 180 -2.51 11.11 -8.58
CA GLU A 180 -3.89 11.53 -8.35
C GLU A 180 -3.98 12.87 -7.61
N VAL A 181 -3.13 13.09 -6.61
CA VAL A 181 -3.04 14.34 -5.86
C VAL A 181 -2.60 15.49 -6.76
N LEU A 182 -1.55 15.31 -7.56
CA LEU A 182 -1.05 16.35 -8.45
C LEU A 182 -2.05 16.69 -9.54
N PHE A 183 -2.75 15.67 -10.07
CA PHE A 183 -3.85 15.87 -11.00
C PHE A 183 -4.98 16.68 -10.37
N ALA A 184 -5.46 16.29 -9.18
CA ALA A 184 -6.50 17.01 -8.46
C ALA A 184 -6.10 18.46 -8.11
N ALA A 185 -4.83 18.68 -7.77
CA ALA A 185 -4.29 20.02 -7.49
C ALA A 185 -3.99 20.85 -8.76
N ARG A 186 -4.06 20.23 -9.94
CA ARG A 186 -3.69 20.79 -11.26
C ARG A 186 -2.24 21.28 -11.33
N ILE A 187 -1.31 20.48 -10.80
CA ILE A 187 0.13 20.79 -10.77
C ILE A 187 0.88 19.81 -11.69
N ASP A 188 1.73 20.33 -12.58
CA ASP A 188 2.59 19.47 -13.41
C ASP A 188 3.61 18.74 -12.51
N PRO A 189 3.70 17.39 -12.58
CA PRO A 189 4.59 16.58 -11.75
C PRO A 189 6.08 16.91 -11.90
N ARG A 190 6.47 17.59 -12.99
CA ARG A 190 7.86 17.96 -13.30
C ARG A 190 8.25 19.31 -12.72
N ARG A 191 7.30 20.12 -12.24
CA ARG A 191 7.61 21.43 -11.66
C ARG A 191 8.50 21.31 -10.43
N PRO A 192 9.52 22.16 -10.24
CA PRO A 192 10.30 22.21 -9.01
C PRO A 192 9.38 22.43 -7.79
N ALA A 193 9.57 21.67 -6.73
CA ALA A 193 8.69 21.76 -5.55
C ALA A 193 8.75 23.13 -4.85
N ASN A 194 9.92 23.77 -4.87
CA ASN A 194 10.12 25.12 -4.35
C ASN A 194 9.52 26.24 -5.22
N SER A 195 9.00 25.92 -6.42
CA SER A 195 8.39 26.90 -7.34
C SER A 195 6.88 27.08 -7.13
N LEU A 196 6.28 26.33 -6.20
CA LEU A 196 4.85 26.37 -5.94
C LEU A 196 4.48 27.62 -5.15
N GLU A 197 3.52 28.38 -5.65
CA GLU A 197 2.99 29.55 -4.96
C GLU A 197 2.09 29.16 -3.78
N HIS A 198 1.81 30.11 -2.88
CA HIS A 198 1.00 29.86 -1.69
C HIS A 198 -0.38 29.26 -2.01
N GLY A 199 -1.07 29.79 -3.02
CA GLY A 199 -2.36 29.27 -3.45
C GLY A 199 -2.28 27.85 -4.01
N GLU A 200 -1.18 27.49 -4.67
CA GLU A 200 -0.95 26.14 -5.18
C GLU A 200 -0.67 25.16 -4.04
N MET A 201 0.06 25.61 -3.02
CA MET A 201 0.36 24.82 -1.83
C MET A 201 -0.91 24.49 -1.02
N LEU A 202 -1.82 25.46 -0.87
CA LEU A 202 -3.12 25.24 -0.25
C LEU A 202 -3.93 24.18 -1.01
N ARG A 203 -3.99 24.29 -2.35
CA ARG A 203 -4.68 23.30 -3.19
C ARG A 203 -4.04 21.92 -3.11
N LEU A 204 -2.70 21.86 -3.11
CA LEU A 204 -1.95 20.60 -3.01
C LEU A 204 -2.24 19.90 -1.68
N HIS A 205 -2.16 20.64 -0.56
CA HIS A 205 -2.46 20.10 0.77
C HIS A 205 -3.91 19.59 0.86
N ALA A 206 -4.88 20.37 0.38
CA ALA A 206 -6.28 19.96 0.33
C ALA A 206 -6.48 18.70 -0.54
N ALA A 207 -5.82 18.63 -1.70
CA ALA A 207 -5.87 17.48 -2.59
C ALA A 207 -5.30 16.21 -1.94
N ILE A 208 -4.15 16.30 -1.24
CA ILE A 208 -3.57 15.18 -0.48
C ILE A 208 -4.60 14.60 0.48
N ARG A 209 -5.21 15.45 1.30
CA ARG A 209 -6.18 15.02 2.31
C ARG A 209 -7.42 14.41 1.68
N SER A 210 -7.99 15.08 0.67
CA SER A 210 -9.20 14.65 0.00
C SER A 210 -9.02 13.29 -0.69
N VAL A 211 -7.99 13.15 -1.52
CA VAL A 211 -7.72 11.93 -2.30
C VAL A 211 -7.45 10.75 -1.37
N LEU A 212 -6.63 10.93 -0.33
CA LEU A 212 -6.34 9.85 0.61
C LEU A 212 -7.56 9.47 1.45
N THR A 213 -8.38 10.44 1.87
CA THR A 213 -9.62 10.16 2.61
C THR A 213 -10.60 9.37 1.75
N GLU A 214 -10.78 9.76 0.49
CA GLU A 214 -11.63 9.05 -0.46
C GLU A 214 -11.11 7.64 -0.73
N ALA A 215 -9.79 7.50 -0.93
CA ALA A 215 -9.16 6.20 -1.13
C ALA A 215 -9.36 5.26 0.07
N ILE A 216 -9.19 5.75 1.31
CA ILE A 216 -9.45 4.94 2.52
C ILE A 216 -10.93 4.54 2.60
N ARG A 217 -11.86 5.46 2.30
CA ARG A 217 -13.30 5.16 2.29
C ARG A 217 -13.65 4.07 1.27
N ALA A 218 -12.98 4.07 0.13
CA ALA A 218 -13.15 3.05 -0.91
C ALA A 218 -12.41 1.72 -0.62
N GLY A 219 -11.68 1.61 0.50
CA GLY A 219 -10.87 0.43 0.82
C GLY A 219 -9.52 0.36 0.10
N GLY A 220 -9.09 1.45 -0.55
CA GLY A 220 -7.86 1.54 -1.33
C GLY A 220 -8.02 1.07 -2.78
N ALA A 221 -6.97 1.20 -3.57
CA ALA A 221 -6.90 0.74 -4.95
C ALA A 221 -6.67 -0.78 -5.00
N GLY A 222 -7.72 -1.56 -4.73
CA GLY A 222 -7.77 -2.99 -5.08
C GLY A 222 -6.92 -3.93 -4.23
N CYS A 223 -6.53 -3.55 -3.01
CA CYS A 223 -5.96 -4.50 -2.07
C CYS A 223 -7.06 -5.41 -1.52
N ARG A 224 -6.91 -6.73 -1.71
CA ARG A 224 -7.83 -7.75 -1.20
C ARG A 224 -7.16 -8.48 -0.05
N ILE A 225 -7.77 -8.42 1.12
CA ILE A 225 -7.45 -9.36 2.21
C ILE A 225 -8.26 -10.62 1.98
N TYR A 226 -7.59 -11.76 1.91
CA TYR A 226 -8.23 -13.06 1.76
C TYR A 226 -8.45 -13.66 3.15
N GLY A 227 -9.72 -13.89 3.52
CA GLY A 227 -10.09 -14.78 4.62
C GLY A 227 -10.34 -16.21 4.10
N PRO A 228 -10.48 -17.20 5.00
CA PRO A 228 -10.89 -18.54 4.62
C PRO A 228 -12.25 -18.52 3.91
N PRO A 229 -12.51 -19.45 2.97
CA PRO A 229 -13.83 -19.56 2.35
C PRO A 229 -14.87 -19.80 3.44
N LEU A 230 -15.94 -18.98 3.45
CA LEU A 230 -17.08 -19.20 4.33
C LEU A 230 -17.66 -20.60 4.06
N PRO A 231 -18.12 -21.34 5.10
CA PRO A 231 -18.84 -22.57 4.89
C PRO A 231 -20.08 -22.29 4.02
N ALA A 232 -20.25 -23.09 2.96
CA ALA A 232 -21.31 -22.91 1.99
C ALA A 232 -22.69 -23.02 2.67
N ARG A 233 -23.36 -21.88 2.90
CA ARG A 233 -24.80 -21.86 3.09
C ARG A 233 -25.47 -21.90 1.73
N ALA A 234 -26.37 -22.85 1.54
CA ALA A 234 -27.13 -23.01 0.30
C ALA A 234 -27.96 -21.75 0.02
N GLY A 235 -27.75 -21.16 -1.17
CA GLY A 235 -28.65 -20.16 -1.75
C GLY A 235 -28.23 -18.70 -1.59
N SER A 236 -27.33 -18.21 -2.44
CA SER A 236 -27.35 -16.80 -2.92
C SER A 236 -26.36 -16.60 -4.06
N ARG A 237 -26.75 -16.97 -5.28
CA ARG A 237 -26.07 -16.54 -6.52
C ARG A 237 -26.53 -15.13 -6.90
N GLU A 238 -26.19 -14.09 -6.14
CA GLU A 238 -26.48 -12.70 -6.56
C GLU A 238 -25.83 -11.64 -5.65
N HIS A 239 -24.50 -11.45 -5.71
CA HIS A 239 -23.91 -10.25 -5.10
C HIS A 239 -22.56 -9.78 -5.68
N CYS A 240 -22.40 -9.82 -7.01
CA CYS A 240 -21.22 -9.21 -7.63
C CYS A 240 -21.58 -8.56 -8.98
N ARG A 241 -22.25 -7.40 -8.95
CA ARG A 241 -22.49 -6.59 -10.17
C ARG A 241 -22.46 -5.06 -9.99
N ARG A 242 -22.00 -4.54 -8.85
CA ARG A 242 -21.87 -3.09 -8.64
C ARG A 242 -20.44 -2.71 -8.27
N ASP A 243 -19.56 -2.61 -9.26
CA ASP A 243 -18.45 -1.66 -9.22
C ASP A 243 -17.78 -1.45 -10.60
N ARG A 244 -18.54 -0.88 -11.55
CA ARG A 244 -18.02 -0.50 -12.88
C ARG A 244 -17.62 0.98 -12.98
N ASN A 245 -17.93 1.80 -11.98
CA ASN A 245 -17.78 3.26 -12.05
C ASN A 245 -16.42 3.80 -11.54
N LEU A 246 -15.63 3.03 -10.78
CA LEU A 246 -14.22 3.40 -10.53
C LEU A 246 -13.31 3.07 -11.72
N ARG A 247 -13.58 1.98 -12.46
CA ARG A 247 -12.77 1.59 -13.62
C ARG A 247 -12.84 2.57 -14.79
N SER A 248 -13.97 3.27 -14.98
CA SER A 248 -14.13 4.24 -16.07
C SER A 248 -13.40 5.56 -15.84
N ARG A 249 -13.12 5.95 -14.58
CA ARG A 249 -12.29 7.13 -14.28
C ARG A 249 -10.79 6.82 -14.31
N VAL A 250 -10.40 5.58 -14.00
CA VAL A 250 -9.01 5.08 -14.15
C VAL A 250 -8.61 4.92 -15.62
N SER A 251 -9.58 4.78 -16.54
CA SER A 251 -9.32 4.68 -17.98
C SER A 251 -8.75 5.97 -18.61
N GLN A 252 -9.03 7.16 -18.05
CA GLN A 252 -8.46 8.41 -18.57
C GLN A 252 -7.00 8.60 -18.12
N SER A 253 -6.58 8.00 -17.01
CA SER A 253 -5.17 7.99 -16.60
C SER A 253 -4.34 6.96 -17.38
N GLU A 254 -4.98 5.92 -17.95
CA GLU A 254 -4.32 4.98 -18.88
C GLU A 254 -3.96 5.62 -20.22
N ALA A 255 -4.78 6.54 -20.74
CA ALA A 255 -4.46 7.33 -21.94
C ALA A 255 -3.21 8.22 -21.73
N TYR A 256 -3.02 8.74 -20.51
CA TYR A 256 -1.81 9.48 -20.14
C TYR A 256 -0.60 8.55 -19.87
N ARG A 257 -0.81 7.36 -19.28
CA ARG A 257 0.25 6.34 -19.12
C ARG A 257 0.81 5.85 -20.46
N ALA A 258 -0.04 5.73 -21.48
CA ALA A 258 0.39 5.42 -22.85
C ALA A 258 1.26 6.55 -23.46
N ASN A 259 0.93 7.81 -23.15
CA ASN A 259 1.63 8.98 -23.67
C ASN A 259 2.97 9.26 -22.95
N GLN A 260 3.09 8.92 -21.66
CA GLN A 260 4.36 8.99 -20.93
C GLN A 260 5.33 7.84 -21.28
N ALA A 261 4.82 6.65 -21.63
CA ALA A 261 5.65 5.53 -22.07
C ALA A 261 6.27 5.76 -23.47
N SER A 262 5.56 6.43 -24.39
CA SER A 262 6.07 6.68 -25.75
C SER A 262 7.24 7.67 -25.77
N ARG A 263 7.28 8.63 -24.84
CA ARG A 263 8.36 9.63 -24.75
C ARG A 263 9.65 9.13 -24.11
N ARG A 264 9.65 7.91 -23.55
CA ARG A 264 10.85 7.31 -22.94
C ARG A 264 11.65 6.43 -23.91
N PHE A 265 11.11 6.11 -25.09
CA PHE A 265 11.74 5.21 -26.07
C PHE A 265 11.65 5.65 -27.55
N GLY A 266 11.23 6.89 -27.85
CA GLY A 266 11.40 7.47 -29.19
C GLY A 266 10.51 6.89 -30.30
N TYR A 267 9.28 6.47 -30.01
CA TYR A 267 8.31 6.05 -31.04
C TYR A 267 7.16 7.06 -31.14
N ASN A 268 6.88 7.52 -32.37
CA ASN A 268 5.79 8.44 -32.67
C ASN A 268 4.51 7.72 -33.12
N HIS A 269 3.39 8.19 -32.58
CA HIS A 269 1.97 7.95 -32.93
C HIS A 269 1.40 6.53 -32.80
N LEU A 270 0.42 6.40 -31.88
CA LEU A 270 -0.55 5.31 -31.85
C LEU A 270 -1.92 5.86 -32.27
N LEU A 271 -2.38 5.54 -33.48
CA LEU A 271 -3.77 5.77 -33.89
C LEU A 271 -4.59 4.54 -33.48
N ILE A 272 -5.51 4.72 -32.54
CA ILE A 272 -6.47 3.69 -32.13
C ILE A 272 -7.67 3.79 -33.07
N GLN A 273 -7.87 2.81 -33.95
CA GLN A 273 -9.17 2.62 -34.63
C GLN A 273 -9.93 1.45 -33.98
N PRO A 274 -11.24 1.61 -33.70
CA PRO A 274 -12.02 0.58 -33.04
C PRO A 274 -12.50 -0.47 -34.06
N ARG A 275 -12.07 -1.72 -33.91
CA ARG A 275 -12.82 -2.89 -34.41
C ARG A 275 -12.84 -3.99 -33.35
N GLY A 276 -14.04 -4.27 -32.85
CA GLY A 276 -14.50 -5.50 -32.18
C GLY A 276 -13.56 -6.24 -31.21
N HIS A 277 -13.96 -6.26 -29.92
CA HIS A 277 -13.65 -7.22 -28.82
C HIS A 277 -12.35 -8.07 -28.81
N ARG A 278 -11.26 -7.66 -29.46
CA ARG A 278 -9.89 -8.17 -29.25
C ARG A 278 -8.91 -7.04 -29.55
N TYR A 279 -8.04 -6.71 -28.60
CA TYR A 279 -6.88 -5.86 -28.86
C TYR A 279 -5.78 -6.74 -29.48
N SER A 280 -5.42 -6.50 -30.74
CA SER A 280 -4.21 -7.04 -31.35
C SER A 280 -3.17 -5.93 -31.50
N TYR A 281 -1.92 -6.23 -31.13
CA TYR A 281 -0.79 -5.34 -31.30
C TYR A 281 -0.16 -5.62 -32.68
N GLN A 282 -0.16 -4.66 -33.59
CA GLN A 282 0.64 -4.73 -34.82
C GLN A 282 1.62 -3.55 -34.84
N PHE A 283 2.91 -3.87 -34.87
CA PHE A 283 3.98 -2.92 -35.12
C PHE A 283 4.19 -2.81 -36.64
N TRP A 284 4.14 -1.60 -37.19
CA TRP A 284 4.55 -1.33 -38.57
C TRP A 284 5.89 -0.60 -38.57
N LEU A 285 6.91 -1.21 -39.16
CA LEU A 285 8.15 -0.56 -39.57
C LEU A 285 7.98 -0.10 -41.03
N ARG A 286 8.18 1.19 -41.29
CA ARG A 286 8.62 1.70 -42.60
C ARG A 286 9.60 2.85 -42.31
N GLY A 287 10.77 2.93 -42.91
CA GLY A 287 11.38 2.11 -43.96
C GLY A 287 12.52 2.92 -44.57
N GLN A 288 13.52 2.24 -45.13
CA GLN A 288 14.40 2.81 -46.14
C GLN A 288 14.53 1.79 -47.27
N CYS A 289 13.98 2.15 -48.43
CA CYS A 289 14.61 1.81 -49.69
C CYS A 289 15.77 2.79 -49.87
N LEU A 290 16.94 2.24 -50.20
CA LEU A 290 18.26 2.87 -50.43
C LEU A 290 18.92 3.48 -49.20
#